data_AF-K1TSW2-F1
#
_entry.id   AF-K1TSW2-F1
#
_cell.length_a   1.000
_cell.length_b   1.000
_cell.length_c   1.000
_cell.angle_alpha   90.00
_cell.angle_beta   90.00
_cell.angle_gamma   90.00
#
_symmetry.space_group_name_H-M   'P 1'
#
loop_
_entity.id
_entity.type
_entity.pdbx_description
1 polymer ?
#
loop_
_entity_poly.entity_id
_entity_poly.type
_entity_poly.pdbx_seq_one_letter_code
_entity_poly.pdbx_strand_id
1 'polypeptide(L)'
;MLDFRERIRVNGEMVSEEYVIDFVENNRKFFEPLHPSFFELTTMMAFQYFAEQKVDFAVIEVGLGGRLDSTNIITPILSVITNISFDHTQFLGNTLGEIAGEKAGIIKPQIPVVIGEWNEETQPVFIKKAHEQNSPIHFAHT
;
A
#
# COMPACT_ATOMS: atom_id res chain seq x y z
N MET A 1 6.94 -0.03 16.94
CA MET A 1 6.37 -1.38 16.76
C MET A 1 7.10 -2.31 17.70
N LEU A 2 6.39 -3.01 18.58
CA LEU A 2 6.99 -3.91 19.58
C LEU A 2 6.73 -5.39 19.24
N ASP A 3 5.61 -5.68 18.57
CA ASP A 3 5.22 -7.02 18.15
C ASP A 3 4.94 -7.05 16.63
N PHE A 4 5.54 -7.99 15.88
CA PHE A 4 5.33 -8.17 14.44
C PHE A 4 3.84 -8.24 14.05
N ARG A 5 3.02 -8.86 14.89
CA ARG A 5 1.59 -9.11 14.61
C ARG A 5 0.77 -7.84 14.56
N GLU A 6 1.29 -6.70 15.05
CA GLU A 6 0.62 -5.41 14.92
C GLU A 6 0.35 -5.03 13.44
N ARG A 7 1.10 -5.61 12.48
CA ARG A 7 0.95 -5.41 11.02
C ARG A 7 -0.33 -6.00 10.42
N ILE A 8 -0.90 -7.04 11.03
CA ILE A 8 -2.01 -7.80 10.43
C ILE A 8 -3.11 -7.92 11.48
N ARG A 9 -4.23 -7.26 11.23
CA ARG A 9 -5.37 -7.21 12.16
C ARG A 9 -6.69 -7.43 11.45
N VAL A 10 -7.59 -8.16 12.10
CA VAL A 10 -8.99 -8.31 11.68
C VAL A 10 -9.87 -7.91 12.85
N ASN A 11 -10.78 -6.95 12.62
CA ASN A 11 -11.66 -6.41 13.67
C ASN A 11 -10.91 -5.91 14.92
N GLY A 12 -9.70 -5.37 14.74
CA GLY A 12 -8.85 -4.85 15.82
C GLY A 12 -7.95 -5.91 16.47
N GLU A 13 -8.22 -7.19 16.28
CA GLU A 13 -7.45 -8.30 16.84
C GLU A 13 -6.25 -8.64 15.95
N MET A 14 -5.09 -8.84 16.57
CA MET A 14 -3.88 -9.24 15.87
C MET A 14 -3.97 -10.69 15.40
N VAL A 15 -3.32 -10.99 14.27
CA VAL A 15 -3.06 -12.37 13.85
C VAL A 15 -2.39 -13.17 14.97
N SER A 16 -2.70 -14.46 15.12
CA SER A 16 -2.10 -15.28 16.17
C SER A 16 -0.63 -15.60 15.86
N GLU A 17 0.17 -15.86 16.89
CA GLU A 17 1.56 -16.34 16.70
C GLU A 17 1.59 -17.67 15.93
N GLU A 18 0.65 -18.56 16.25
CA GLU A 18 0.52 -19.87 15.61
C GLU A 18 0.24 -19.73 14.11
N TYR A 19 -0.62 -18.79 13.71
CA TYR A 19 -0.85 -18.52 12.29
C TYR A 19 0.42 -18.04 11.56
N VAL A 20 1.22 -17.18 12.19
CA VAL A 20 2.48 -16.69 11.61
C VAL A 20 3.45 -17.84 11.41
N ILE A 21 3.58 -18.72 12.42
CA ILE A 21 4.43 -19.92 12.35
C ILE A 21 3.95 -20.84 11.23
N ASP A 22 2.67 -21.21 11.24
CA ASP A 22 2.06 -22.09 10.26
C ASP A 22 2.21 -21.55 8.84
N PHE A 23 2.00 -20.25 8.64
CA PHE A 23 2.17 -19.62 7.33
C PHE A 23 3.60 -19.78 6.82
N VAL A 24 4.60 -19.51 7.67
CA VAL A 24 6.01 -19.61 7.28
C VAL A 24 6.37 -21.06 6.98
N GLU A 25 5.94 -22.01 7.80
CA GLU A 25 6.22 -23.44 7.60
C GLU A 25 5.58 -23.99 6.33
N ASN A 26 4.31 -23.66 6.10
CA ASN A 26 3.54 -24.16 4.95
C ASN A 26 4.02 -23.57 3.62
N ASN A 27 4.51 -22.32 3.62
CA ASN A 27 4.94 -21.64 2.40
C ASN A 27 6.45 -21.68 2.17
N ARG A 28 7.25 -22.19 3.11
CA ARG A 28 8.72 -22.21 3.06
C ARG A 28 9.28 -22.69 1.73
N LYS A 29 8.82 -23.86 1.26
CA LYS A 29 9.29 -24.47 0.01
C LYS A 29 9.00 -23.60 -1.22
N PHE A 30 7.96 -22.78 -1.17
CA PHE A 30 7.58 -21.89 -2.26
C PHE A 30 8.48 -20.65 -2.30
N PHE A 31 8.75 -20.01 -1.15
CA PHE A 31 9.51 -18.76 -1.13
C PHE A 31 11.03 -18.91 -0.98
N GLU A 32 11.54 -20.04 -0.47
CA GLU A 32 12.99 -20.26 -0.32
C GLU A 32 13.77 -20.05 -1.64
N PRO A 33 13.32 -20.54 -2.81
CA PRO A 33 14.00 -20.29 -4.08
C PRO A 33 13.87 -18.86 -4.61
N LEU A 34 12.82 -18.14 -4.20
CA LEU A 34 12.48 -16.80 -4.69
C LEU A 34 13.19 -15.70 -3.91
N HIS A 35 13.61 -16.00 -2.67
CA HIS A 35 14.25 -15.05 -1.75
C HIS A 35 13.49 -13.71 -1.65
N PRO A 36 12.17 -13.71 -1.35
CA PRO A 36 11.43 -12.47 -1.22
C PRO A 36 11.98 -11.64 -0.07
N SER A 37 11.86 -10.32 -0.21
CA SER A 37 12.09 -9.41 0.90
C SER A 37 11.11 -9.68 2.04
N PHE A 38 11.48 -9.22 3.23
CA PHE A 38 10.61 -9.28 4.40
C PHE A 38 9.23 -8.65 4.15
N PHE A 39 9.18 -7.54 3.41
CA PHE A 39 7.95 -6.83 3.09
C PHE A 39 7.06 -7.61 2.12
N GLU A 40 7.63 -8.24 1.10
CA GLU A 40 6.88 -9.08 0.16
C GLU A 40 6.26 -10.29 0.88
N LEU A 41 7.03 -10.98 1.73
CA LEU A 41 6.53 -12.13 2.47
C LEU A 41 5.43 -11.74 3.47
N THR A 42 5.60 -10.62 4.17
CA THR A 42 4.59 -10.09 5.10
C THR A 42 3.31 -9.67 4.37
N THR A 43 3.44 -9.05 3.19
CA THR A 43 2.29 -8.64 2.37
C THR A 43 1.50 -9.85 1.89
N MET A 44 2.20 -10.90 1.43
CA MET A 44 1.58 -12.17 1.06
C MET A 44 0.81 -12.79 2.24
N MET A 45 1.41 -12.80 3.43
CA MET A 45 0.77 -13.28 4.66
C MET A 45 -0.49 -12.50 4.99
N ALA A 46 -0.44 -11.17 4.91
CA ALA A 46 -1.60 -10.32 5.19
C ALA A 46 -2.75 -10.61 4.21
N PHE A 47 -2.47 -10.68 2.91
CA PHE A 47 -3.49 -10.98 1.91
C PHE A 47 -4.10 -12.39 2.07
N GLN A 48 -3.27 -13.40 2.34
CA GLN A 48 -3.77 -14.75 2.60
C GLN A 48 -4.65 -14.77 3.85
N TYR A 49 -4.22 -14.13 4.94
CA TYR A 49 -4.99 -14.06 6.18
C TYR A 49 -6.34 -13.37 5.97
N PHE A 50 -6.37 -12.22 5.30
CA PHE A 50 -7.62 -11.51 5.00
C PHE A 50 -8.58 -12.34 4.15
N ALA A 51 -8.06 -13.08 3.17
CA ALA A 51 -8.87 -13.98 2.34
C ALA A 51 -9.47 -15.14 3.15
N GLU A 52 -8.68 -15.76 4.03
CA GLU A 52 -9.13 -16.86 4.89
C GLU A 52 -10.14 -16.41 5.95
N GLN A 53 -9.95 -15.21 6.50
CA GLN A 53 -10.90 -14.58 7.42
C GLN A 53 -12.16 -14.06 6.72
N LYS A 54 -12.18 -14.04 5.37
CA LYS A 54 -13.31 -13.58 4.54
C LYS A 54 -13.77 -12.18 4.93
N VAL A 55 -12.82 -11.25 5.10
CA VAL A 55 -13.13 -9.86 5.43
C VAL A 55 -13.93 -9.19 4.31
N ASP A 56 -14.89 -8.35 4.66
CA ASP A 56 -15.65 -7.56 3.68
C ASP A 56 -14.76 -6.49 3.02
N PHE A 57 -13.88 -5.88 3.82
CA PHE A 57 -12.93 -4.86 3.38
C PHE A 57 -11.58 -5.05 4.09
N ALA A 58 -10.50 -4.82 3.35
CA ALA A 58 -9.15 -4.74 3.89
C ALA A 58 -8.58 -3.34 3.65
N VAL A 59 -8.07 -2.70 4.70
CA VAL A 59 -7.33 -1.43 4.60
C VAL A 59 -5.85 -1.77 4.50
N ILE A 60 -5.25 -1.41 3.37
CA ILE A 60 -3.86 -1.77 3.04
C ILE A 60 -3.01 -0.51 3.06
N GLU A 61 -2.13 -0.41 4.05
CA GLU A 61 -1.15 0.69 4.13
C GLU A 61 0.06 0.37 3.25
N VAL A 62 0.40 1.30 2.37
CA VAL A 62 1.60 1.20 1.52
C VAL A 62 2.85 1.29 2.39
N GLY A 63 3.81 0.38 2.19
CA GLY A 63 5.06 0.37 2.94
C GLY A 63 5.98 1.53 2.58
N LEU A 64 6.30 1.69 1.29
CA LEU A 64 7.16 2.76 0.78
C LEU A 64 6.74 3.21 -0.63
N GLY A 65 6.57 4.53 -0.79
CA GLY A 65 6.21 5.11 -2.09
C GLY A 65 4.79 4.74 -2.48
N GLY A 66 4.64 3.76 -3.37
CA GLY A 66 3.34 3.28 -3.85
C GLY A 66 3.45 2.48 -5.14
N ARG A 67 4.07 3.06 -6.17
CA ARG A 67 4.18 2.47 -7.51
C ARG A 67 4.80 1.06 -7.51
N LEU A 68 5.90 0.89 -6.80
CA LEU A 68 6.66 -0.37 -6.72
C LEU A 68 6.54 -1.06 -5.35
N ASP A 69 5.60 -0.62 -4.52
CA ASP A 69 5.40 -1.22 -3.22
C ASP A 69 4.77 -2.62 -3.34
N SER A 70 5.15 -3.55 -2.46
CA SER A 70 4.63 -4.92 -2.47
C SER A 70 3.11 -5.00 -2.35
N THR A 71 2.48 -3.99 -1.74
CA THR A 71 1.02 -3.91 -1.62
C THR A 71 0.32 -3.57 -2.92
N ASN A 72 1.02 -3.02 -3.93
CA ASN A 72 0.42 -2.45 -5.13
C ASN A 72 -0.01 -3.49 -6.20
N ILE A 73 -0.18 -4.76 -5.80
CA ILE A 73 -0.66 -5.85 -6.65
C ILE A 73 -2.19 -5.99 -6.67
N ILE A 74 -2.90 -5.13 -5.94
CA ILE A 74 -4.36 -5.15 -5.80
C ILE A 74 -5.06 -4.11 -6.68
N THR A 75 -6.34 -4.32 -6.96
CA THR A 75 -7.24 -3.28 -7.49
C THR A 75 -8.21 -2.89 -6.38
N PRO A 76 -8.01 -1.76 -5.70
CA PRO A 76 -8.86 -1.35 -4.59
C PRO A 76 -10.17 -0.74 -5.11
N ILE A 77 -11.15 -0.59 -4.23
CA ILE A 77 -12.36 0.21 -4.51
C ILE A 77 -12.13 1.71 -4.32
N LEU A 78 -11.06 2.08 -3.61
CA LEU A 78 -10.68 3.44 -3.29
C LEU A 78 -9.18 3.50 -3.00
N SER A 79 -8.49 4.46 -3.60
CA SER A 79 -7.10 4.81 -3.24
C SER A 79 -7.07 6.08 -2.40
N VAL A 80 -6.18 6.16 -1.41
CA VAL A 80 -6.02 7.34 -0.55
C VAL A 80 -4.55 7.73 -0.49
N ILE A 81 -4.25 9.00 -0.74
CA ILE A 81 -2.92 9.59 -0.60
C ILE A 81 -3.03 10.71 0.42
N THR A 82 -2.46 10.52 1.61
CA THR A 82 -2.65 11.43 2.74
C THR A 82 -1.83 12.71 2.61
N ASN A 83 -0.50 12.62 2.67
CA ASN A 83 0.41 13.75 2.67
C ASN A 83 1.69 13.41 1.92
N ILE A 84 2.36 14.45 1.40
CA ILE A 84 3.63 14.33 0.67
C ILE A 84 4.69 15.17 1.38
N SER A 85 5.69 14.48 1.91
CA SER A 85 6.83 15.01 2.63
C SER A 85 8.14 14.51 2.00
N PHE A 86 9.25 15.16 2.35
CA PHE A 86 10.61 14.72 1.97
C PHE A 86 11.06 13.50 2.79
N ASP A 87 10.26 12.44 2.76
CA ASP A 87 10.59 11.16 3.37
C ASP A 87 11.17 10.22 2.31
N HIS A 88 12.21 9.46 2.69
CA HIS A 88 12.82 8.45 1.83
C HIS A 88 13.29 8.97 0.45
N THR A 89 13.82 10.19 0.41
CA THR A 89 14.27 10.86 -0.83
C THR A 89 15.27 10.04 -1.65
N GLN A 90 16.11 9.24 -0.99
CA GLN A 90 17.04 8.31 -1.63
C GLN A 90 16.36 7.25 -2.53
N PHE A 91 15.08 6.95 -2.28
CA PHE A 91 14.28 5.98 -3.04
C PHE A 91 13.20 6.64 -3.90
N LEU A 92 12.61 7.74 -3.42
CA LEU A 92 11.40 8.33 -4.00
C LEU A 92 11.66 9.59 -4.84
N GLY A 93 12.88 10.12 -4.83
CA GLY A 93 13.26 11.34 -5.54
C GLY A 93 13.60 12.50 -4.61
N ASN A 94 14.13 13.57 -5.19
CA ASN A 94 14.67 14.72 -4.46
C ASN A 94 13.70 15.91 -4.44
N THR A 95 12.55 15.80 -5.11
CA THR A 95 11.50 16.83 -5.16
C THR A 95 10.16 16.28 -4.69
N LEU A 96 9.26 17.16 -4.21
CA LEU A 96 7.92 16.72 -3.79
C LEU A 96 7.12 16.16 -4.98
N GLY A 97 7.34 16.70 -6.18
CA GLY A 97 6.73 16.18 -7.42
C GLY A 97 7.15 14.75 -7.75
N GLU A 98 8.43 14.39 -7.60
CA GLU A 98 8.90 13.02 -7.81
C GLU A 98 8.30 12.05 -6.78
N ILE A 99 8.31 12.44 -5.50
CA ILE A 99 7.74 11.63 -4.41
C ILE A 99 6.23 11.45 -4.61
N ALA A 100 5.53 12.51 -5.03
CA ALA A 100 4.13 12.43 -5.42
C ALA A 100 3.91 11.48 -6.59
N GLY A 101 4.82 11.43 -7.57
CA GLY A 101 4.77 10.51 -8.69
C GLY A 101 4.84 9.04 -8.26
N GLU A 102 5.73 8.71 -7.33
CA GLU A 102 5.80 7.34 -6.76
C GLU A 102 4.52 6.98 -6.00
N LYS A 103 4.02 7.89 -5.16
CA LYS A 103 2.79 7.66 -4.39
C LYS A 103 1.54 7.57 -5.27
N ALA A 104 1.47 8.37 -6.34
CA ALA A 104 0.41 8.32 -7.34
C ALA A 104 0.34 6.97 -8.09
N GLY A 105 1.35 6.10 -7.94
CA GLY A 105 1.35 4.75 -8.49
C GLY A 105 0.24 3.83 -7.96
N ILE A 106 -0.43 4.18 -6.85
CA ILE A 106 -1.60 3.44 -6.34
C ILE A 106 -2.93 3.88 -6.98
N ILE A 107 -2.93 4.91 -7.83
CA ILE A 107 -4.10 5.32 -8.60
C ILE A 107 -4.33 4.28 -9.70
N LYS A 108 -5.49 3.60 -9.66
CA LYS A 108 -5.85 2.51 -10.59
C LYS A 108 -6.96 2.93 -11.55
N PRO A 109 -7.03 2.34 -12.77
CA PRO A 109 -8.00 2.72 -13.78
C PRO A 109 -9.44 2.76 -13.26
N GLN A 110 -10.14 3.87 -13.47
CA GLN A 110 -11.55 4.06 -13.11
C GLN A 110 -11.86 3.95 -11.60
N ILE A 111 -10.85 3.75 -10.76
CA ILE A 111 -11.00 3.70 -9.30
C ILE A 111 -10.86 5.11 -8.74
N PRO A 112 -11.77 5.57 -7.85
CA PRO A 112 -11.66 6.88 -7.22
C PRO A 112 -10.40 6.99 -6.36
N VAL A 113 -9.85 8.19 -6.29
CA VAL A 113 -8.74 8.55 -5.41
C VAL A 113 -9.08 9.78 -4.56
N VAL A 114 -8.76 9.70 -3.27
CA VAL A 114 -8.82 10.84 -2.34
C VAL A 114 -7.40 11.32 -2.03
N ILE A 115 -7.16 12.61 -2.21
CA ILE A 115 -5.92 13.29 -1.85
C ILE A 115 -6.19 14.14 -0.61
N GLY A 116 -5.44 13.89 0.47
CA GLY A 116 -5.53 14.65 1.73
C GLY A 116 -4.93 16.04 1.57
N GLU A 117 -3.62 16.13 1.71
CA GLU A 117 -2.81 17.32 1.56
C GLU A 117 -2.15 17.38 0.18
N TRP A 118 -2.08 18.59 -0.36
CA TRP A 118 -1.49 18.87 -1.66
C TRP A 118 -0.90 20.28 -1.67
N ASN A 119 0.02 20.52 -2.61
CA ASN A 119 0.60 21.83 -2.86
C ASN A 119 0.79 22.04 -4.37
N GLU A 120 1.35 23.19 -4.76
CA GLU A 120 1.56 23.55 -6.16
C GLU A 120 2.46 22.56 -6.92
N GLU A 121 3.39 21.87 -6.24
CA GLU A 121 4.27 20.87 -6.87
C GLU A 121 3.59 19.51 -7.04
N THR A 122 2.75 19.09 -6.09
CA THR A 122 2.19 17.73 -6.05
C THR A 122 0.82 17.62 -6.70
N GLN A 123 0.00 18.66 -6.63
CA GLN A 123 -1.35 18.65 -7.20
C GLN A 123 -1.36 18.34 -8.70
N PRO A 124 -0.50 18.96 -9.55
CA PRO A 124 -0.48 18.65 -10.98
C PRO A 124 -0.15 17.19 -11.27
N VAL A 125 0.67 16.55 -10.43
CA VAL A 125 1.04 15.13 -10.56
C VAL A 125 -0.17 14.24 -10.33
N PHE A 126 -0.95 14.48 -9.27
CA PHE A 126 -2.14 13.71 -8.97
C PHE A 126 -3.24 13.90 -10.02
N ILE A 127 -3.48 15.14 -10.45
CA ILE A 127 -4.47 15.43 -11.50
C ILE A 127 -4.09 14.72 -12.80
N LYS A 128 -2.82 14.83 -13.23
CA LYS A 128 -2.32 14.16 -14.43
C LYS A 128 -2.52 12.64 -14.33
N LYS A 129 -2.10 12.04 -13.21
CA LYS A 129 -2.19 10.59 -13.03
C LYS A 129 -3.65 10.12 -12.99
N ALA A 130 -4.52 10.81 -12.28
CA ALA A 130 -5.95 10.51 -12.24
C ALA A 130 -6.58 10.59 -13.63
N HIS A 131 -6.24 11.62 -14.41
CA HIS A 131 -6.69 11.75 -15.81
C HIS A 131 -6.21 10.58 -16.68
N GLU A 132 -4.92 10.21 -16.61
CA GLU A 132 -4.38 9.05 -17.34
C GLU A 132 -5.10 7.73 -17.01
N GLN A 133 -5.57 7.59 -15.77
CA GLN A 133 -6.29 6.41 -15.29
C GLN A 133 -7.82 6.52 -15.47
N ASN A 134 -8.35 7.65 -15.95
CA ASN A 134 -9.78 7.95 -15.93
C ASN A 134 -10.40 7.78 -14.52
N SER A 135 -9.64 8.13 -13.49
CA SER A 135 -10.01 7.98 -12.08
C SER A 135 -10.68 9.27 -11.57
N PRO A 136 -11.84 9.18 -10.90
CA PRO A 136 -12.38 10.31 -10.16
C PRO A 136 -11.40 10.74 -9.06
N ILE A 137 -11.04 12.03 -9.03
CA ILE A 137 -10.13 12.60 -8.03
C ILE A 137 -10.88 13.55 -7.11
N HIS A 138 -10.69 13.38 -5.80
CA HIS A 138 -11.26 14.22 -4.75
C HIS A 138 -10.17 14.76 -3.84
N PHE A 139 -10.19 16.05 -3.55
CA PHE A 139 -9.29 16.68 -2.57
C PHE A 139 -10.06 16.89 -1.25
N ALA A 140 -9.48 16.48 -0.12
CA ALA A 140 -10.16 16.49 1.19
C ALA A 140 -10.39 17.90 1.77
N HIS A 141 -9.58 18.87 1.37
CA HIS A 141 -9.72 20.28 1.76
C HIS A 141 -10.12 21.11 0.53
N THR A 142 -11.23 21.83 0.65
CA THR A 142 -11.70 22.86 -0.29
C THR A 142 -11.45 24.25 0.30
#